data_AF-A0A8T5F573-F1
#
_entry.id   AF-A0A8T5F573-F1
#
_cell.length_a   1.000
_cell.length_b   1.000
_cell.length_c   1.000
_cell.angle_alpha   90.00
_cell.angle_beta   90.00
_cell.angle_gamma   90.00
#
_symmetry.space_group_name_H-M   'P 1'
#
loop_
_entity.id
_entity.type
_entity.pdbx_description
1 polymer ?
#
loop_
_entity_poly.entity_id
_entity_poly.type
_entity_poly.pdbx_seq_one_letter_code
_entity_poly.pdbx_strand_id
1 'polypeptide(L)'
;MEWMIAGIIITLVVAGIIFWVVPEIIKEGKQASLRETCKTSVLLRAKSKILGNPILDNLKCETIHFEIDSTNEEIIKEQISTEMFSCWNMFDRGESDFLSDRDFGKGDNWCHICSRIDFSDSVQKNKDTKVVDNFDQYLRDEEIPIIGKSFYAYIYGEEQSELLEPFPEEYNIKTDETVYVVFFADKRVDWSKNLGESSLAALGGAVLCAGGVILSPITFGTTAAIGCSAGGAIIGTAYATSSKHTYLNGLYVGPASKIIEVCGQ
;
A
#
# COMPACT_ATOMS: atom_id res chain seq x y z
N MET A 1 47.00 30.92 24.95
CA MET A 1 45.87 30.50 25.83
C MET A 1 44.53 30.77 25.16
N GLU A 2 44.35 31.94 24.54
CA GLU A 2 43.11 32.34 23.83
C GLU A 2 42.67 31.35 22.72
N TRP A 3 43.58 30.84 21.91
CA TRP A 3 43.28 29.85 20.87
C TRP A 3 42.73 28.51 21.40
N MET A 4 43.14 28.10 22.60
CA MET A 4 42.62 26.87 23.22
C MET A 4 41.17 27.07 23.67
N ILE A 5 40.83 28.25 24.18
CA ILE A 5 39.47 28.57 24.62
C ILE A 5 38.53 28.65 23.41
N ALA A 6 38.96 29.30 22.32
CA ALA A 6 38.16 29.36 21.09
C ALA A 6 37.90 27.97 20.49
N GLY A 7 38.91 27.09 20.48
CA GLY A 7 38.75 25.72 20.00
C GLY A 7 37.75 24.89 20.81
N ILE A 8 37.74 25.05 22.14
CA ILE A 8 36.79 24.37 23.02
C ILE A 8 35.36 24.88 22.77
N ILE A 9 35.16 26.20 22.64
CA ILE A 9 33.83 26.77 22.39
C ILE A 9 33.27 26.26 21.06
N ILE A 10 34.05 26.26 19.99
CA ILE A 10 33.62 25.75 18.68
C ILE A 10 33.22 24.27 18.77
N THR A 11 34.05 23.46 19.44
CA THR A 11 33.78 22.02 19.60
C THR A 11 32.47 21.78 20.36
N LEU A 12 32.20 22.57 21.42
CA LEU A 12 30.95 22.46 22.17
C LEU A 12 29.72 22.87 21.36
N VAL A 13 29.85 23.92 20.53
CA VAL A 13 28.77 24.35 19.63
C VAL A 13 28.45 23.27 18.60
N VAL A 14 29.48 22.70 17.95
CA VAL A 14 29.30 21.61 16.97
C VAL A 14 28.70 20.37 17.64
N ALA A 15 29.19 19.99 18.82
CA ALA A 15 28.64 18.87 19.58
C ALA A 15 27.17 19.10 19.96
N GLY A 16 26.80 20.33 20.35
CA GLY A 16 25.42 20.72 20.63
C GLY A 16 24.50 20.59 19.42
N ILE A 17 24.96 21.03 18.24
CA ILE A 17 24.21 20.90 16.99
C ILE A 17 24.03 19.42 16.62
N ILE A 18 25.11 18.62 16.68
CA ILE A 18 25.05 17.17 16.39
C ILE A 18 24.08 16.48 17.35
N PHE A 19 24.17 16.78 18.64
CA PHE A 19 23.30 16.18 19.65
C PHE A 19 21.82 16.50 19.41
N TRP A 20 21.52 17.67 18.85
CA TRP A 20 20.15 18.06 18.51
C TRP A 20 19.64 17.43 17.21
N VAL A 21 20.47 17.32 16.17
CA VAL A 21 20.06 16.83 14.84
C VAL A 21 20.06 15.30 14.73
N VAL A 22 20.99 14.61 15.40
CA VAL A 22 21.15 13.15 15.28
C VAL A 22 19.92 12.34 15.68
N PRO A 23 19.19 12.65 16.78
CA PRO A 23 18.00 11.89 17.15
C PRO A 23 16.92 11.88 16.06
N GLU A 24 16.72 12.99 15.36
CA GLU A 24 15.72 13.11 14.30
C GLU A 24 16.10 12.25 13.09
N ILE A 25 17.37 12.32 12.67
CA ILE A 25 17.91 11.49 11.58
C ILE A 25 17.82 9.99 11.92
N ILE A 26 18.08 9.60 13.18
CA ILE A 26 17.99 8.19 13.60
C ILE A 26 16.54 7.69 13.54
N LYS A 27 15.56 8.53 13.90
CA LYS A 27 14.13 8.17 13.87
C LYS A 27 13.66 7.85 12.45
N GLU A 28 13.93 8.74 11.51
CA GLU A 28 13.61 8.54 10.09
C GLU A 28 14.42 7.36 9.49
N GLY A 29 15.71 7.28 9.84
CA GLY A 29 16.60 6.21 9.37
C GLY A 29 16.15 4.81 9.81
N LYS A 30 15.53 4.67 10.99
CA LYS A 30 14.99 3.40 11.46
C LYS A 30 13.83 2.92 10.57
N GLN A 31 12.89 3.78 10.23
CA GLN A 31 11.75 3.43 9.37
C GLN A 31 12.22 3.07 7.96
N ALA A 32 13.14 3.84 7.38
CA ALA A 32 13.76 3.52 6.10
C ALA A 32 14.47 2.14 6.12
N SER A 33 15.21 1.85 7.20
CA SER A 33 15.87 0.55 7.38
C SER A 33 14.89 -0.62 7.48
N LEU A 34 13.75 -0.44 8.15
CA LEU A 34 12.70 -1.47 8.24
C LEU A 34 12.09 -1.76 6.85
N ARG A 35 11.82 -0.71 6.07
CA ARG A 35 11.29 -0.83 4.69
C ARG A 35 12.27 -1.60 3.79
N GLU A 36 13.54 -1.23 3.82
CA GLU A 36 14.57 -1.91 3.03
C GLU A 36 14.82 -3.36 3.48
N THR A 37 14.72 -3.63 4.79
CA THR A 37 14.83 -5.00 5.33
C THR A 37 13.66 -5.86 4.86
N CYS A 38 12.44 -5.33 4.91
CA CYS A 38 11.25 -6.02 4.40
C CYS A 38 11.40 -6.31 2.90
N LYS A 39 11.72 -5.29 2.09
CA LYS A 39 11.95 -5.44 0.64
C LYS A 39 13.02 -6.46 0.31
N THR A 40 14.16 -6.40 0.99
CA THR A 40 15.24 -7.37 0.82
C THR A 40 14.77 -8.78 1.18
N SER A 41 13.97 -8.93 2.24
CA SER A 41 13.43 -10.23 2.63
C SER A 41 12.44 -10.80 1.61
N VAL A 42 11.59 -9.96 1.02
CA VAL A 42 10.66 -10.33 -0.06
C VAL A 42 11.44 -10.80 -1.29
N LEU A 43 12.43 -10.03 -1.73
CA LEU A 43 13.28 -10.38 -2.87
C LEU A 43 14.09 -11.66 -2.62
N LEU A 44 14.66 -11.83 -1.43
CA LEU A 44 15.40 -13.04 -1.06
C LEU A 44 14.48 -14.27 -1.04
N ARG A 45 13.26 -14.12 -0.51
CA ARG A 45 12.27 -15.20 -0.50
C ARG A 45 11.87 -15.60 -1.91
N ALA A 46 11.56 -14.63 -2.78
CA ALA A 46 11.25 -14.87 -4.19
C ALA A 46 12.40 -15.57 -4.92
N LYS A 47 13.66 -15.17 -4.67
CA LYS A 47 14.84 -15.84 -5.26
C LYS A 47 15.08 -17.25 -4.67
N SER A 48 14.84 -17.46 -3.38
CA SER A 48 15.05 -18.76 -2.72
C SER A 48 14.15 -19.86 -3.31
N LYS A 49 12.94 -19.48 -3.76
CA LYS A 49 12.01 -20.34 -4.50
C LYS A 49 12.63 -20.90 -5.78
N ILE A 50 13.31 -20.04 -6.56
CA ILE A 50 14.00 -20.43 -7.80
C ILE A 50 15.12 -21.45 -7.51
N LEU A 51 15.78 -21.34 -6.36
CA LEU A 51 16.88 -22.22 -5.96
C LEU A 51 16.40 -23.52 -5.30
N GLY A 52 15.10 -23.71 -5.09
CA GLY A 52 14.53 -24.94 -4.51
C GLY A 52 14.86 -25.17 -3.03
N ASN A 53 15.41 -24.16 -2.33
CA ASN A 53 15.73 -24.25 -0.90
C ASN A 53 15.10 -23.05 -0.16
N PRO A 54 14.02 -23.26 0.59
CA PRO A 54 13.40 -22.20 1.40
C PRO A 54 14.31 -21.91 2.60
N ILE A 55 15.32 -21.07 2.40
CA ILE A 55 16.24 -20.66 3.46
C ILE A 55 15.53 -19.69 4.44
N LEU A 56 14.40 -19.08 4.03
CA LEU A 56 13.69 -18.07 4.80
C LEU A 56 12.18 -18.36 4.86
N ASP A 57 11.76 -19.03 5.93
CA ASP A 57 10.36 -19.37 6.17
C ASP A 57 9.51 -18.15 6.55
N ASN A 58 10.11 -17.05 7.02
CA ASN A 58 9.38 -15.84 7.44
C ASN A 58 9.94 -14.57 6.78
N LEU A 59 9.03 -13.74 6.27
CA LEU A 59 9.36 -12.38 5.82
C LEU A 59 9.69 -11.50 7.04
N LYS A 60 10.70 -10.63 6.90
CA LYS A 60 11.13 -9.71 7.95
C LYS A 60 10.49 -8.34 7.74
N CYS A 61 9.17 -8.33 7.78
CA CYS A 61 8.38 -7.11 7.62
C CYS A 61 7.72 -6.81 8.96
N GLU A 62 8.11 -5.69 9.57
CA GLU A 62 7.50 -5.17 10.80
C GLU A 62 6.48 -4.10 10.42
N THR A 63 5.32 -4.08 11.09
CA THR A 63 4.34 -3.00 10.92
C THR A 63 4.91 -1.69 11.42
N ILE A 64 4.89 -0.67 10.56
CA ILE A 64 5.35 0.67 10.88
C ILE A 64 4.22 1.41 11.59
N HIS A 65 4.53 1.98 12.76
CA HIS A 65 3.60 2.84 13.50
C HIS A 65 3.89 4.29 13.15
N PHE A 66 2.87 5.00 12.70
CA PHE A 66 2.95 6.39 12.27
C PHE A 66 1.83 7.19 12.93
N GLU A 67 2.16 8.37 13.45
CA GLU A 67 1.19 9.30 14.03
C GLU A 67 1.16 10.57 13.18
N ILE A 68 -0.04 10.98 12.77
CA ILE A 68 -0.27 12.20 12.00
C ILE A 68 -0.70 13.32 12.94
N ASP A 69 0.19 14.31 13.11
CA ASP A 69 -0.04 15.48 13.96
C ASP A 69 -0.63 16.69 13.21
N SER A 70 -0.57 16.67 11.88
CA SER A 70 -0.96 17.82 11.05
C SER A 70 -2.47 17.93 10.90
N THR A 71 -2.99 19.14 11.12
CA THR A 71 -4.39 19.50 10.83
C THR A 71 -4.59 20.04 9.41
N ASN A 72 -3.55 20.02 8.57
CA ASN A 72 -3.67 20.33 7.16
C ASN A 72 -4.01 19.05 6.39
N GLU A 73 -5.19 19.05 5.75
CA GLU A 73 -5.71 17.90 5.00
C GLU A 73 -4.78 17.42 3.88
N GLU A 74 -4.12 18.32 3.15
CA GLU A 74 -3.18 17.96 2.07
C GLU A 74 -1.99 17.17 2.62
N ILE A 75 -1.47 17.59 3.79
CA ILE A 75 -0.37 16.88 4.48
C ILE A 75 -0.84 15.50 4.96
N ILE A 76 -2.08 15.38 5.44
CA ILE A 76 -2.66 14.08 5.82
C ILE A 76 -2.69 13.14 4.60
N LYS A 77 -3.20 13.63 3.46
CA LYS A 77 -3.28 12.87 2.21
C LYS A 77 -1.89 12.45 1.71
N GLU A 78 -0.93 13.36 1.73
CA GLU A 78 0.47 13.11 1.34
C GLU A 78 1.11 12.02 2.20
N GLN A 79 0.91 12.07 3.51
CA GLN A 79 1.47 11.08 4.42
C GLN A 79 0.86 9.70 4.20
N ILE A 80 -0.47 9.61 4.04
CA ILE A 80 -1.13 8.33 3.78
C ILE A 80 -0.70 7.76 2.42
N SER A 81 -0.64 8.58 1.36
CA SER A 81 -0.20 8.12 0.03
C SER A 81 1.27 7.68 0.02
N THR A 82 2.13 8.33 0.81
CA THR A 82 3.54 7.93 0.99
C THR A 82 3.67 6.58 1.68
N GLU A 83 2.81 6.28 2.67
CA GLU A 83 2.77 4.95 3.28
C GLU A 83 2.24 3.88 2.32
N MET A 84 1.24 4.20 1.48
CA MET A 84 0.76 3.32 0.41
C MET A 84 1.87 2.98 -0.58
N PHE A 85 2.57 4.00 -1.08
CA PHE A 85 3.71 3.83 -1.98
C PHE A 85 4.79 2.95 -1.35
N SER A 86 5.15 3.25 -0.09
CA SER A 86 6.17 2.51 0.64
C SER A 86 5.78 1.05 0.80
N CYS A 87 4.52 0.77 1.14
CA CYS A 87 3.97 -0.57 1.24
C CYS A 87 4.06 -1.33 -0.08
N TRP A 88 3.64 -0.73 -1.20
CA TRP A 88 3.77 -1.34 -2.53
C TRP A 88 5.22 -1.68 -2.87
N ASN A 89 6.13 -0.73 -2.64
CA ASN A 89 7.55 -0.88 -2.93
C ASN A 89 8.25 -1.92 -2.04
N MET A 90 7.81 -2.09 -0.78
CA MET A 90 8.29 -3.16 0.10
C MET A 90 8.01 -4.56 -0.46
N PHE A 91 6.91 -4.71 -1.20
CA PHE A 91 6.54 -5.97 -1.85
C PHE A 91 6.96 -6.05 -3.30
N ASP A 92 8.00 -5.30 -3.66
CA ASP A 92 8.55 -5.24 -5.02
C ASP A 92 7.45 -4.96 -6.07
N ARG A 93 6.47 -4.11 -5.71
CA ARG A 93 5.33 -3.74 -6.57
C ARG A 93 4.49 -4.94 -7.04
N GLY A 94 4.46 -6.02 -6.26
CA GLY A 94 3.80 -7.27 -6.64
C GLY A 94 4.50 -8.01 -7.78
N GLU A 95 5.76 -7.66 -8.11
CA GLU A 95 6.49 -8.27 -9.21
C GLU A 95 7.19 -9.58 -8.83
N SER A 96 7.59 -9.71 -7.57
CA SER A 96 8.31 -10.85 -7.04
C SER A 96 7.36 -11.91 -6.47
N ASP A 97 7.39 -13.13 -6.98
CA ASP A 97 6.61 -14.24 -6.39
C ASP A 97 7.29 -14.77 -5.12
N PHE A 98 6.97 -14.13 -4.00
CA PHE A 98 7.48 -14.48 -2.67
C PHE A 98 6.59 -15.49 -1.94
N LEU A 99 5.42 -15.84 -2.49
CA LEU A 99 4.52 -16.80 -1.90
C LEU A 99 5.04 -18.21 -2.16
N SER A 100 5.07 -19.05 -1.13
CA SER A 100 5.57 -20.42 -1.25
C SER A 100 4.64 -21.23 -2.18
N ASP A 101 5.18 -22.13 -3.00
CA ASP A 101 4.35 -23.12 -3.73
C ASP A 101 3.94 -24.28 -2.85
N ARG A 102 4.47 -24.36 -1.62
CA ARG A 102 4.32 -25.53 -0.77
C ARG A 102 3.08 -25.47 0.12
N ASP A 103 2.36 -24.35 0.11
CA ASP A 103 1.13 -24.12 0.87
C ASP A 103 -0.15 -24.51 0.10
N PHE A 104 -0.08 -25.52 -0.79
CA PHE A 104 -1.26 -26.14 -1.40
C PHE A 104 -2.23 -26.63 -0.30
N GLY A 105 -3.23 -25.82 0.04
CA GLY A 105 -4.29 -26.14 0.99
C GLY A 105 -4.28 -25.36 2.32
N LYS A 106 -3.29 -24.49 2.58
CA LYS A 106 -3.27 -23.61 3.77
C LYS A 106 -3.29 -22.13 3.35
N GLY A 107 -4.45 -21.69 2.87
CA GLY A 107 -4.74 -20.27 2.66
C GLY A 107 -3.80 -19.62 1.64
N ASP A 108 -4.20 -19.69 0.38
CA ASP A 108 -3.57 -18.96 -0.74
C ASP A 108 -3.66 -17.42 -0.60
N ASN A 109 -4.28 -16.92 0.48
CA ASN A 109 -4.35 -15.50 0.84
C ASN A 109 -3.22 -15.15 1.79
N TRP A 110 -2.40 -14.19 1.38
CA TRP A 110 -1.38 -13.60 2.20
C TRP A 110 -1.71 -12.13 2.41
N CYS A 111 -1.52 -11.66 3.65
CA CYS A 111 -1.87 -10.30 4.03
C CYS A 111 -0.82 -9.77 5.01
N HIS A 112 -0.41 -8.52 4.85
CA HIS A 112 0.53 -7.87 5.74
C HIS A 112 0.18 -6.41 5.97
N ILE A 113 0.07 -6.04 7.24
CA ILE A 113 -0.14 -4.66 7.67
C ILE A 113 1.20 -3.94 7.59
N CYS A 114 1.40 -3.17 6.52
CA CYS A 114 2.59 -2.36 6.31
C CYS A 114 2.69 -1.23 7.33
N SER A 115 1.59 -0.49 7.48
CA SER A 115 1.54 0.70 8.32
C SER A 115 0.26 0.77 9.12
N ARG A 116 0.37 1.20 10.36
CA ARG A 116 -0.72 1.63 11.24
C ARG A 116 -0.57 3.14 11.44
N ILE A 117 -1.58 3.87 11.02
CA ILE A 117 -1.63 5.32 11.01
C ILE A 117 -2.66 5.76 12.05
N ASP A 118 -2.16 6.31 13.15
CA ASP A 118 -2.98 6.92 14.19
C ASP A 118 -3.02 8.45 13.96
N PHE A 119 -4.15 9.09 14.25
CA PHE A 119 -4.29 10.56 14.16
C PHE A 119 -4.18 11.17 15.54
N SER A 120 -3.45 12.27 15.68
CA SER A 120 -3.29 12.90 16.98
C SER A 120 -4.58 13.56 17.47
N ASP A 121 -4.64 13.83 18.77
CA ASP A 121 -5.78 14.49 19.42
C ASP A 121 -6.17 15.82 18.75
N SER A 122 -5.21 16.56 18.19
CA SER A 122 -5.49 17.81 17.49
C SER A 122 -6.18 17.59 16.14
N VAL A 123 -5.83 16.52 15.43
CA VAL A 123 -6.46 16.15 14.16
C VAL A 123 -7.88 15.64 14.41
N GLN A 124 -8.06 14.76 15.39
CA GLN A 124 -9.36 14.18 15.75
C GLN A 124 -10.38 15.23 16.22
N LYS A 125 -9.92 16.28 16.92
CA LYS A 125 -10.79 17.34 17.46
C LYS A 125 -11.07 18.45 16.43
N ASN A 126 -10.29 18.55 15.36
CA ASN A 126 -10.52 19.56 14.33
C ASN A 126 -11.70 19.12 13.44
N LYS A 127 -12.69 20.01 13.32
CA LYS A 127 -13.90 19.75 12.52
C LYS A 127 -13.60 19.67 11.03
N ASP A 128 -12.62 20.44 10.56
CA ASP A 128 -12.29 20.54 9.14
C ASP A 128 -11.55 19.30 8.64
N THR A 129 -10.87 18.56 9.53
CA THR A 129 -10.15 17.33 9.21
C THR A 129 -10.82 16.08 9.76
N LYS A 130 -12.07 16.15 10.22
CA LYS A 130 -12.76 14.97 10.77
C LYS A 130 -12.92 13.88 9.71
N VAL A 131 -13.07 14.31 8.46
CA VAL A 131 -13.15 13.47 7.28
C VAL A 131 -12.19 14.07 6.26
N VAL A 132 -11.30 13.24 5.71
CA VAL A 132 -10.42 13.60 4.61
C VAL A 132 -11.14 13.17 3.33
N ASP A 133 -11.73 14.14 2.65
CA ASP A 133 -12.57 13.91 1.47
C ASP A 133 -11.72 13.78 0.20
N ASN A 134 -12.27 13.18 -0.86
CA ASN A 134 -11.63 13.12 -2.18
C ASN A 134 -10.21 12.51 -2.17
N PHE A 135 -9.95 11.53 -1.29
CA PHE A 135 -8.63 10.93 -1.23
C PHE A 135 -8.30 10.11 -2.48
N ASP A 136 -9.31 9.48 -3.11
CA ASP A 136 -9.14 8.83 -4.43
C ASP A 136 -8.63 9.80 -5.50
N GLN A 137 -9.23 11.00 -5.57
CA GLN A 137 -8.81 12.02 -6.51
C GLN A 137 -7.35 12.44 -6.25
N TYR A 138 -6.99 12.62 -4.98
CA TYR A 138 -5.61 12.93 -4.61
C TYR A 138 -4.62 11.86 -5.10
N LEU A 139 -4.93 10.57 -4.96
CA LEU A 139 -4.07 9.48 -5.44
C LEU A 139 -3.88 9.47 -6.96
N ARG A 140 -4.83 10.04 -7.70
CA ARG A 140 -4.84 10.11 -9.17
C ARG A 140 -4.09 11.32 -9.69
N ASP A 141 -4.34 12.49 -9.08
CA ASP A 141 -3.97 13.78 -9.64
C ASP A 141 -2.64 14.31 -9.06
N GLU A 142 -2.36 14.04 -7.79
CA GLU A 142 -1.21 14.64 -7.09
C GLU A 142 0.04 13.77 -7.18
N GLU A 143 1.18 14.41 -7.48
CA GLU A 143 2.47 13.73 -7.52
C GLU A 143 2.98 13.43 -6.12
N ILE A 144 3.39 12.18 -5.88
CA ILE A 144 4.10 11.82 -4.64
C ILE A 144 5.51 12.43 -4.73
N PRO A 145 5.94 13.28 -3.77
CA PRO A 145 7.18 14.06 -3.88
C PRO A 145 8.45 13.23 -4.13
N ILE A 146 8.49 12.00 -3.63
CA ILE A 146 9.66 11.11 -3.72
C ILE A 146 9.84 10.55 -5.14
N ILE A 147 8.75 10.39 -5.91
CA ILE A 147 8.79 9.74 -7.22
C ILE A 147 8.39 10.66 -8.38
N GLY A 148 7.79 11.82 -8.12
CA GLY A 148 7.33 12.75 -9.17
C GLY A 148 6.27 12.13 -10.09
N LYS A 149 5.42 11.27 -9.53
CA LYS A 149 4.30 10.61 -10.21
C LYS A 149 3.14 10.47 -9.24
N SER A 150 1.92 10.50 -9.74
CA SER A 150 0.76 10.13 -8.92
C SER A 150 0.80 8.66 -8.54
N PHE A 151 0.10 8.31 -7.48
CA PHE A 151 0.05 6.93 -7.00
C PHE A 151 -0.53 5.99 -8.07
N TYR A 152 -1.52 6.45 -8.83
CA TYR A 152 -2.14 5.66 -9.91
C TYR A 152 -1.20 5.50 -11.10
N ALA A 153 -0.53 6.57 -11.52
CA ALA A 153 0.49 6.50 -12.56
C ALA A 153 1.65 5.57 -12.15
N TYR A 154 1.98 5.50 -10.85
CA TYR A 154 3.01 4.60 -10.35
C TYR A 154 2.62 3.12 -10.39
N ILE A 155 1.38 2.76 -10.07
CA ILE A 155 0.95 1.36 -10.01
C ILE A 155 0.54 0.82 -11.38
N TYR A 156 -0.23 1.59 -12.14
CA TYR A 156 -0.81 1.17 -13.42
C TYR A 156 0.04 1.58 -14.63
N GLY A 157 0.95 2.55 -14.45
CA GLY A 157 1.59 3.25 -15.55
C GLY A 157 0.75 4.42 -16.04
N GLU A 158 1.41 5.41 -16.65
CA GLU A 158 0.79 6.69 -17.09
C GLU A 158 -0.38 6.45 -18.05
N GLU A 159 -0.16 5.68 -19.12
CA GLU A 159 -1.18 5.41 -20.15
C GLU A 159 -2.45 4.74 -19.59
N GLN A 160 -2.31 3.84 -18.62
CA GLN A 160 -3.45 3.13 -18.04
C GLN A 160 -4.17 3.98 -16.99
N SER A 161 -3.43 4.83 -16.28
CA SER A 161 -4.01 5.68 -15.24
C SER A 161 -4.99 6.71 -15.79
N GLU A 162 -4.78 7.21 -17.01
CA GLU A 162 -5.70 8.13 -17.70
C GLU A 162 -7.02 7.46 -18.12
N LEU A 163 -7.03 6.13 -18.26
CA LEU A 163 -8.20 5.36 -18.67
C LEU A 163 -9.08 4.93 -17.49
N LEU A 164 -8.59 5.07 -16.26
CA LEU A 164 -9.37 4.74 -15.08
C LEU A 164 -10.46 5.79 -14.89
N GLU A 165 -11.72 5.38 -15.02
CA GLU A 165 -12.83 6.26 -14.67
C GLU A 165 -12.75 6.64 -13.18
N PRO A 166 -13.22 7.84 -12.80
CA PRO A 166 -13.40 8.18 -11.40
C PRO A 166 -14.28 7.14 -10.71
N PHE A 167 -13.91 6.77 -9.48
CA PHE A 167 -14.74 5.86 -8.71
C PHE A 167 -16.12 6.50 -8.51
N PRO A 168 -17.21 5.76 -8.69
CA PRO A 168 -18.56 6.32 -8.58
C PRO A 168 -18.90 6.77 -7.15
N GLU A 169 -18.10 6.37 -6.16
CA GLU A 169 -18.27 6.74 -4.76
C GLU A 169 -17.00 7.41 -4.23
N GLU A 170 -17.18 8.54 -3.56
CA GLU A 170 -16.10 9.27 -2.90
C GLU A 170 -15.49 8.42 -1.77
N TYR A 171 -14.18 8.14 -1.86
CA TYR A 171 -13.46 7.50 -0.78
C TYR A 171 -12.98 8.54 0.23
N ASN A 172 -13.62 8.52 1.41
CA ASN A 172 -13.36 9.46 2.49
C ASN A 172 -12.73 8.73 3.69
N ILE A 173 -11.67 9.31 4.25
CA ILE A 173 -10.97 8.75 5.41
C ILE A 173 -11.43 9.47 6.66
N LYS A 174 -11.97 8.73 7.63
CA LYS A 174 -12.32 9.30 8.92
C LYS A 174 -11.09 9.37 9.83
N THR A 175 -10.83 10.53 10.41
CA THR A 175 -9.66 10.72 11.29
C THR A 175 -9.92 10.35 12.74
N ASP A 176 -11.16 10.01 13.10
CA ASP A 176 -11.51 9.46 14.43
C ASP A 176 -11.26 7.96 14.57
N GLU A 177 -10.72 7.31 13.53
CA GLU A 177 -10.39 5.89 13.50
C GLU A 177 -8.93 5.70 13.06
N THR A 178 -8.27 4.66 13.58
CA THR A 178 -6.93 4.24 13.10
C THR A 178 -7.05 3.72 11.66
N VAL A 179 -6.20 4.23 10.77
CA VAL A 179 -6.11 3.81 9.37
C VAL A 179 -4.96 2.83 9.21
N TYR A 180 -5.16 1.81 8.39
CA TYR A 180 -4.16 0.80 8.10
C TYR A 180 -3.87 0.76 6.62
N VAL A 181 -2.59 0.61 6.28
CA VAL A 181 -2.13 0.29 4.92
C VAL A 181 -1.72 -1.16 4.90
N VAL A 182 -2.41 -1.95 4.06
CA VAL A 182 -2.28 -3.40 4.03
C VAL A 182 -1.93 -3.84 2.61
N PHE A 183 -0.89 -4.66 2.49
CA PHE A 183 -0.63 -5.40 1.27
C PHE A 183 -1.31 -6.76 1.34
N PHE A 184 -1.96 -7.18 0.26
CA PHE A 184 -2.52 -8.51 0.12
C PHE A 184 -2.08 -9.17 -1.18
N ALA A 185 -2.02 -10.51 -1.17
CA ALA A 185 -1.80 -11.33 -2.34
C ALA A 185 -2.62 -12.62 -2.24
N ASP A 186 -3.28 -13.03 -3.32
CA ASP A 186 -4.12 -14.22 -3.42
C ASP A 186 -3.70 -15.09 -4.60
N LYS A 187 -3.29 -16.34 -4.31
CA LYS A 187 -2.89 -17.36 -5.29
C LYS A 187 -4.05 -18.19 -5.86
N ARG A 188 -5.26 -18.12 -5.30
CA ARG A 188 -6.41 -18.94 -5.76
C ARG A 188 -6.82 -18.61 -7.18
N VAL A 189 -6.58 -17.37 -7.58
CA VAL A 189 -6.94 -16.90 -8.91
C VAL A 189 -5.81 -17.26 -9.87
N ASP A 190 -5.82 -18.50 -10.38
CA ASP A 190 -4.94 -18.92 -11.46
C ASP A 190 -5.50 -18.37 -12.79
N TRP A 191 -5.19 -17.09 -13.08
CA TRP A 191 -5.64 -16.39 -14.28
C TRP A 191 -5.25 -17.13 -15.55
N SER A 192 -4.15 -17.90 -15.56
CA SER A 192 -3.71 -18.66 -16.73
C SER A 192 -4.73 -19.71 -17.19
N LYS A 193 -5.51 -20.28 -16.25
CA LYS A 193 -6.57 -21.25 -16.54
C LYS A 193 -7.88 -20.59 -16.99
N ASN A 194 -8.12 -19.35 -16.59
CA ASN A 194 -9.33 -18.60 -16.93
C ASN A 194 -9.16 -17.70 -18.19
N LEU A 195 -7.93 -17.31 -18.51
CA LEU A 195 -7.58 -16.49 -19.69
C LEU A 195 -7.49 -17.30 -21.00
N GLY A 196 -7.54 -18.64 -20.93
CA GLY A 196 -7.34 -19.53 -22.08
C GLY A 196 -8.41 -19.48 -23.18
N GLU A 197 -9.61 -18.92 -22.92
CA GLU A 197 -10.70 -18.94 -23.91
C GLU A 197 -11.51 -17.64 -24.04
N SER A 198 -11.31 -16.63 -23.19
CA SER A 198 -12.09 -15.38 -23.25
C SER A 198 -11.19 -14.16 -23.47
N SER A 199 -11.08 -13.80 -24.75
CA SER A 199 -10.54 -12.58 -25.36
C SER A 199 -10.03 -11.47 -24.43
N LEU A 200 -8.75 -11.12 -24.62
CA LEU A 200 -8.08 -9.90 -24.15
C LEU A 200 -8.85 -8.58 -24.41
N ALA A 201 -9.87 -8.58 -25.26
CA ALA A 201 -10.74 -7.42 -25.50
C ALA A 201 -11.71 -7.10 -24.34
N ALA A 202 -11.97 -8.03 -23.42
CA ALA A 202 -12.79 -7.80 -22.23
C ALA A 202 -11.97 -7.31 -21.01
N LEU A 203 -10.65 -7.41 -21.07
CA LEU A 203 -9.75 -7.11 -19.94
C LEU A 203 -9.46 -5.62 -19.74
N GLY A 204 -9.89 -4.75 -20.67
CA GLY A 204 -9.89 -3.31 -20.43
C GLY A 204 -10.96 -2.86 -19.42
N GLY A 205 -12.02 -3.67 -19.19
CA GLY A 205 -13.14 -3.29 -18.32
C GLY A 205 -13.52 -4.32 -17.24
N ALA A 206 -13.20 -5.62 -17.41
CA ALA A 206 -13.60 -6.66 -16.46
C ALA A 206 -12.60 -6.91 -15.31
N VAL A 207 -11.40 -6.33 -15.37
CA VAL A 207 -10.33 -6.52 -14.36
C VAL A 207 -10.66 -5.82 -13.02
N LEU A 208 -11.66 -4.96 -13.01
CA LEU A 208 -12.09 -4.16 -11.85
C LEU A 208 -13.08 -4.89 -10.91
N CYS A 209 -13.63 -6.04 -11.30
CA CYS A 209 -14.65 -6.73 -10.50
C CYS A 209 -14.09 -7.64 -9.39
N ALA A 210 -12.81 -8.03 -9.42
CA ALA A 210 -12.23 -8.84 -8.34
C ALA A 210 -11.82 -8.01 -7.10
N GLY A 211 -11.80 -6.67 -7.22
CA GLY A 211 -11.47 -5.72 -6.16
C GLY A 211 -12.59 -4.74 -5.80
N GLY A 212 -13.84 -5.01 -6.19
CA GLY A 212 -14.97 -4.18 -5.78
C GLY A 212 -15.06 -2.81 -6.47
N VAL A 213 -14.71 -2.70 -7.76
CA VAL A 213 -14.97 -1.49 -8.53
C VAL A 213 -16.10 -1.76 -9.52
N ILE A 214 -17.26 -1.15 -9.23
CA ILE A 214 -18.43 -1.15 -10.11
C ILE A 214 -18.14 -0.21 -11.27
N LEU A 215 -17.88 -0.76 -12.45
CA LEU A 215 -18.21 -0.09 -13.70
C LEU A 215 -19.03 -1.07 -14.53
N SER A 216 -20.34 -0.81 -14.66
CA SER A 216 -21.15 -1.47 -15.70
C SER A 216 -22.03 -0.43 -16.38
N PRO A 217 -22.25 -0.60 -17.70
CA PRO A 217 -23.55 -1.14 -18.07
C PRO A 217 -23.46 -2.35 -19.02
N ILE A 218 -24.00 -3.49 -18.53
CA ILE A 218 -24.83 -4.49 -19.22
C ILE A 218 -24.64 -4.67 -20.75
N THR A 219 -24.33 -5.90 -21.19
CA THR A 219 -25.10 -6.50 -22.31
C THR A 219 -25.45 -7.97 -22.05
N PHE A 220 -26.68 -8.29 -22.42
CA PHE A 220 -27.44 -9.50 -22.16
C PHE A 220 -26.83 -10.76 -22.81
N GLY A 221 -26.84 -11.88 -22.11
CA GLY A 221 -26.58 -13.19 -22.72
C GLY A 221 -26.26 -14.29 -21.71
N THR A 222 -27.29 -15.03 -21.34
CA THR A 222 -27.31 -16.19 -20.43
C THR A 222 -26.12 -17.16 -20.53
N THR A 223 -25.74 -17.68 -19.35
CA THR A 223 -24.92 -18.89 -19.04
C THR A 223 -23.39 -18.74 -18.90
N ALA A 224 -22.95 -18.17 -17.78
CA ALA A 224 -21.87 -18.72 -16.91
C ALA A 224 -21.76 -17.84 -15.64
N ALA A 225 -22.64 -18.10 -14.67
CA ALA A 225 -22.61 -17.45 -13.36
C ALA A 225 -21.49 -18.07 -12.49
N ILE A 226 -20.30 -17.51 -12.59
CA ILE A 226 -19.26 -17.53 -11.55
C ILE A 226 -18.85 -16.05 -11.43
N GLY A 227 -19.58 -15.20 -10.73
CA GLY A 227 -19.74 -15.24 -9.29
C GLY A 227 -19.15 -13.97 -8.67
N CYS A 228 -19.42 -12.79 -9.26
CA CYS A 228 -19.22 -11.47 -8.62
C CYS A 228 -20.41 -11.09 -7.71
N SER A 229 -21.26 -12.07 -7.38
CA SER A 229 -22.48 -11.91 -6.59
C SER A 229 -22.38 -12.78 -5.34
N ALA A 230 -21.74 -12.28 -4.26
CA ALA A 230 -22.01 -12.63 -2.86
C ALA A 230 -20.97 -12.11 -1.83
N GLY A 231 -19.94 -11.36 -2.21
CA GLY A 231 -18.93 -10.85 -1.28
C GLY A 231 -18.79 -9.34 -1.34
N GLY A 232 -19.76 -8.61 -0.81
CA GLY A 232 -19.68 -7.20 -0.38
C GLY A 232 -19.10 -6.18 -1.37
N ALA A 233 -19.94 -5.28 -1.90
CA ALA A 233 -19.45 -3.97 -2.31
C ALA A 233 -18.76 -3.33 -1.10
N ILE A 234 -17.43 -3.32 -1.07
CA ILE A 234 -16.68 -2.59 -0.05
C ILE A 234 -16.64 -1.14 -0.54
N ILE A 235 -17.74 -0.45 -0.24
CA ILE A 235 -17.92 0.98 -0.42
C ILE A 235 -16.87 1.69 0.44
N GLY A 236 -16.02 2.50 -0.19
CA GLY A 236 -15.05 3.35 0.50
C GLY A 236 -13.72 2.68 0.85
N THR A 237 -13.03 2.11 -0.12
CA THR A 237 -11.66 1.58 0.03
C THR A 237 -10.86 1.76 -1.25
N ALA A 238 -9.68 2.38 -1.17
CA ALA A 238 -8.77 2.47 -2.30
C ALA A 238 -8.04 1.12 -2.46
N TYR A 239 -8.34 0.42 -3.56
CA TYR A 239 -7.59 -0.75 -3.99
C TYR A 239 -6.71 -0.40 -5.18
N ALA A 240 -5.47 -0.86 -5.13
CA ALA A 240 -4.62 -0.89 -6.30
C ALA A 240 -4.16 -2.32 -6.52
N THR A 241 -4.38 -2.88 -7.70
CA THR A 241 -4.06 -4.30 -7.99
C THR A 241 -3.15 -4.43 -9.19
N SER A 242 -2.18 -5.34 -9.11
CA SER A 242 -1.37 -5.76 -10.26
C SER A 242 -1.55 -7.26 -10.47
N SER A 243 -1.84 -7.65 -11.72
CA SER A 243 -1.92 -9.06 -12.10
C SER A 243 -0.64 -9.47 -12.82
N LYS A 244 0.15 -10.36 -12.24
CA LYS A 244 1.14 -11.17 -12.96
C LYS A 244 0.68 -12.62 -12.98
N HIS A 245 1.22 -13.42 -13.91
CA HIS A 245 0.72 -14.74 -14.32
C HIS A 245 0.43 -15.79 -13.20
N THR A 246 0.79 -15.55 -11.94
CA THR A 246 0.72 -16.55 -10.87
C THR A 246 -0.12 -16.16 -9.65
N TYR A 247 -0.45 -14.88 -9.43
CA TYR A 247 -1.30 -14.45 -8.29
C TYR A 247 -1.85 -13.03 -8.48
N LEU A 248 -2.96 -12.74 -7.81
CA LEU A 248 -3.51 -11.39 -7.65
C LEU A 248 -2.84 -10.73 -6.45
N ASN A 249 -2.46 -9.46 -6.55
CA ASN A 249 -2.00 -8.70 -5.38
C ASN A 249 -2.53 -7.28 -5.41
N GLY A 250 -2.51 -6.63 -4.25
CA GLY A 250 -2.91 -5.25 -4.15
C GLY A 250 -2.68 -4.61 -2.79
N LEU A 251 -3.13 -3.36 -2.70
CA LEU A 251 -3.14 -2.57 -1.48
C LEU A 251 -4.56 -2.31 -1.01
N TYR A 252 -4.72 -2.23 0.30
CA TYR A 252 -5.91 -1.76 0.97
C TYR A 252 -5.51 -0.62 1.91
N VAL A 253 -6.31 0.44 1.92
CA VAL A 253 -6.26 1.48 2.95
C VAL A 253 -7.63 1.64 3.56
N GLY A 254 -7.69 1.70 4.89
CA GLY A 254 -8.93 1.95 5.62
C GLY A 254 -8.88 1.48 7.07
N PRO A 255 -10.04 1.39 7.75
CA PRO A 255 -10.12 1.03 9.15
C PRO A 255 -9.86 -0.46 9.41
N ALA A 256 -9.57 -0.82 10.67
CA ALA A 256 -9.32 -2.20 11.10
C ALA A 256 -10.48 -3.17 10.81
N SER A 257 -11.72 -2.68 10.91
CA SER A 257 -12.94 -3.49 10.77
C SER A 257 -13.06 -4.18 9.41
N LYS A 258 -12.42 -3.61 8.38
CA LYS A 258 -12.44 -4.10 7.00
C LYS A 258 -11.20 -4.90 6.60
N ILE A 259 -10.15 -4.90 7.42
CA ILE A 259 -8.92 -5.69 7.17
C ILE A 259 -9.23 -7.19 7.17
N ILE A 260 -10.11 -7.67 8.07
CA ILE A 260 -10.49 -9.09 8.14
C ILE A 260 -11.13 -9.54 6.82
N GLU A 261 -12.01 -8.69 6.25
CA GLU A 261 -12.66 -8.96 4.96
C GLU A 261 -11.62 -9.05 3.82
N VAL A 262 -10.62 -8.17 3.80
CA VAL A 262 -9.57 -8.14 2.76
C VAL A 262 -8.58 -9.28 2.91
N CYS A 263 -8.15 -9.60 4.14
CA CYS A 263 -7.19 -10.66 4.38
C CYS A 263 -7.82 -12.06 4.28
N GLY A 264 -9.16 -12.16 4.26
CA GLY A 264 -9.90 -13.43 4.16
C GLY A 264 -9.63 -14.38 5.34
N GLN A 265 -9.46 -13.81 6.54
CA GLN A 265 -9.25 -14.55 7.80
C GLN A 265 -10.54 -14.69 8.61
#